data_AF-A0A415M7T6-F1
#
_entry.id   AF-A0A415M7T6-F1
#
_cell.length_a   1.000
_cell.length_b   1.000
_cell.length_c   1.000
_cell.angle_alpha   90.00
_cell.angle_beta   90.00
_cell.angle_gamma   90.00
#
_symmetry.space_group_name_H-M   'P 1'
#
loop_
_entity.id
_entity.type
_entity.pdbx_description
1 polymer ?
#
loop_
_entity_poly.entity_id
_entity_poly.type
_entity_poly.pdbx_seq_one_letter_code
_entity_poly.pdbx_strand_id
1 'polypeptide(L)'
;MYENLNKNSIIDVASTLINEMNSYTPEQQNQLLVEYIIIPFFFYIVIWLDISIIFGKRINFREIIKVVIISLWFTPTILWTLITSLIDASFIVIFAPTIPIIIIWSIKKLIMLCRRIKHQPDGIKA
;
A
#
# COMPACT_ATOMS: atom_id res chain seq x y z
N MET A 1 -19.69 -18.31 1.45
CA MET A 1 -18.30 -18.46 1.93
C MET A 1 -17.96 -17.44 3.01
N TYR A 2 -18.35 -16.16 2.85
CA TYR A 2 -17.98 -15.07 3.75
C TYR A 2 -18.86 -14.87 5.01
N GLU A 3 -20.00 -15.57 5.14
CA GLU A 3 -20.93 -15.38 6.27
C GLU A 3 -20.36 -15.81 7.62
N ASN A 4 -19.57 -16.89 7.66
CA ASN A 4 -18.93 -17.38 8.88
C ASN A 4 -17.47 -16.92 9.02
N LEU A 5 -17.02 -16.00 8.16
CA LEU A 5 -15.65 -15.50 8.20
C LEU A 5 -15.47 -14.54 9.37
N ASN A 6 -14.38 -14.68 10.11
CA ASN A 6 -13.97 -13.70 11.10
C ASN A 6 -13.42 -12.44 10.42
N LYS A 7 -14.33 -11.50 10.11
CA LYS A 7 -14.06 -10.22 9.42
C LYS A 7 -13.18 -9.24 10.21
N ASN A 8 -12.82 -9.59 11.44
CA ASN A 8 -11.91 -8.81 12.30
C ASN A 8 -10.46 -9.29 12.21
N SER A 9 -10.22 -10.49 11.68
CA SER A 9 -8.90 -11.09 11.58
C SER A 9 -8.31 -10.92 10.19
N ILE A 10 -7.17 -10.24 10.12
CA ILE A 10 -6.42 -10.05 8.87
C ILE A 10 -6.02 -11.41 8.27
N ILE A 11 -5.61 -12.34 9.13
CA ILE A 11 -5.10 -13.66 8.73
C ILE A 11 -6.25 -14.50 8.15
N ASP A 12 -7.40 -14.55 8.82
CA ASP A 12 -8.53 -15.36 8.36
C ASP A 12 -9.06 -14.87 7.01
N VAL A 13 -9.16 -13.54 6.86
CA VAL A 13 -9.56 -12.90 5.59
C VAL A 13 -8.54 -13.17 4.49
N ALA A 14 -7.24 -12.99 4.76
CA ALA A 14 -6.19 -13.25 3.78
C ALA A 14 -6.17 -14.73 3.33
N SER A 15 -6.24 -15.67 4.28
CA SER A 15 -6.26 -17.11 3.98
C SER A 15 -7.47 -17.50 3.16
N THR A 16 -8.64 -16.92 3.43
CA THR A 16 -9.86 -17.16 2.66
C THR A 16 -9.69 -16.68 1.21
N LEU A 17 -9.17 -15.46 1.01
CA LEU A 17 -8.92 -14.90 -0.32
C LEU A 17 -7.87 -15.70 -1.10
N ILE A 18 -6.80 -16.14 -0.44
CA ILE A 18 -5.76 -16.98 -1.07
C ILE A 18 -6.34 -18.34 -1.47
N ASN A 19 -7.14 -18.96 -0.62
CA ASN A 19 -7.78 -20.24 -0.94
C ASN A 19 -8.76 -20.11 -2.10
N GLU A 20 -9.50 -19.00 -2.15
CA GLU A 20 -10.37 -18.70 -3.29
C GLU A 20 -9.53 -18.50 -4.56
N MET A 21 -8.44 -17.74 -4.50
CA MET A 21 -7.51 -17.60 -5.64
C MET A 21 -6.98 -18.95 -6.12
N ASN A 22 -6.58 -19.82 -5.20
CA ASN A 22 -6.04 -21.15 -5.50
C ASN A 22 -7.08 -22.12 -6.05
N SER A 23 -8.37 -21.82 -5.89
CA SER A 23 -9.46 -22.63 -6.47
C SER A 23 -9.65 -22.37 -7.97
N TYR A 24 -9.14 -21.25 -8.48
CA TYR A 24 -9.20 -20.92 -9.91
C TYR A 24 -8.17 -21.71 -10.73
N THR A 25 -8.49 -21.92 -12.00
CA THR A 25 -7.53 -22.50 -12.95
C THR A 25 -6.37 -21.53 -13.23
N PRO A 26 -5.20 -22.02 -13.67
CA PRO A 26 -4.06 -21.15 -13.99
C PRO A 26 -4.37 -20.06 -15.03
N GLU A 27 -5.24 -20.36 -15.99
CA GLU A 27 -5.65 -19.38 -17.01
C GLU A 27 -6.49 -18.24 -16.41
N GLN A 28 -7.44 -18.56 -15.53
CA GLN A 28 -8.23 -17.57 -14.80
C GLN A 28 -7.35 -16.73 -13.87
N GLN A 29 -6.40 -17.35 -13.17
CA GLN A 29 -5.45 -16.62 -12.32
C GLN A 29 -4.62 -15.63 -13.14
N ASN A 30 -4.15 -16.03 -14.32
CA ASN A 30 -3.42 -15.14 -15.22
C ASN A 30 -4.28 -13.99 -15.72
N GLN A 31 -5.54 -14.25 -16.07
CA GLN A 31 -6.48 -13.20 -16.46
C GLN A 31 -6.70 -12.19 -15.32
N LEU A 32 -6.96 -12.67 -14.10
CA LEU A 32 -7.13 -11.82 -12.92
C LEU A 32 -5.86 -11.02 -12.61
N LEU A 33 -4.68 -11.64 -12.73
CA LEU A 33 -3.40 -10.96 -12.54
C LEU A 33 -3.20 -9.83 -13.57
N VAL A 34 -3.52 -10.07 -14.84
CA VAL A 34 -3.41 -9.05 -15.88
C VAL A 34 -4.40 -7.91 -15.61
N GLU A 35 -5.66 -8.24 -15.35
CA GLU A 35 -6.77 -7.29 -15.23
C GLU A 35 -6.66 -6.43 -13.96
N TYR A 36 -6.34 -7.03 -12.82
CA TYR A 36 -6.40 -6.35 -11.52
C TYR A 36 -5.03 -5.95 -10.97
N ILE A 37 -3.93 -6.47 -11.51
CA ILE A 37 -2.57 -6.10 -11.09
C ILE A 37 -1.80 -5.40 -12.20
N ILE A 38 -1.60 -6.03 -13.36
CA ILE A 38 -0.72 -5.49 -14.40
C ILE A 38 -1.29 -4.21 -15.01
N ILE A 39 -2.54 -4.23 -15.48
CA ILE A 39 -3.17 -3.08 -16.13
C ILE A 39 -3.23 -1.88 -15.17
N PRO A 40 -3.74 -2.01 -13.93
CA PRO A 40 -3.78 -0.91 -12.98
C PRO A 40 -2.38 -0.39 -12.62
N PHE A 41 -1.39 -1.28 -12.49
CA PHE A 41 -0.01 -0.88 -12.22
C PHE A 41 0.55 0.08 -13.28
N PHE A 42 0.40 -0.23 -14.56
CA PHE A 42 0.84 0.66 -15.63
C PHE A 42 0.02 1.95 -15.66
N PHE A 43 -1.30 1.87 -15.41
CA PHE A 43 -2.15 3.05 -15.34
C PHE A 43 -1.71 4.03 -14.24
N TYR A 44 -1.36 3.52 -13.05
CA TYR A 44 -0.82 4.35 -11.97
C TYR A 44 0.51 5.00 -12.32
N ILE A 45 1.41 4.29 -13.02
CA ILE A 45 2.66 4.88 -13.48
C ILE A 45 2.40 6.06 -14.41
N VAL A 46 1.54 5.87 -15.41
CA VAL A 46 1.21 6.92 -16.39
C VAL A 46 0.63 8.14 -15.67
N ILE A 47 -0.38 7.96 -14.82
CA ILE A 47 -0.99 9.05 -14.05
C ILE A 47 0.06 9.80 -13.21
N TRP A 48 0.94 9.09 -12.50
CA TRP A 48 1.97 9.73 -11.68
C TRP A 48 2.99 10.51 -12.50
N LEU A 49 3.35 10.01 -13.68
CA LEU A 49 4.23 10.71 -14.60
C LEU A 49 3.56 11.97 -15.15
N ASP A 50 2.30 11.89 -15.57
CA ASP A 50 1.52 13.02 -16.07
C ASP A 50 1.39 14.12 -15.01
N ILE A 51 1.04 13.73 -13.77
CA ILE A 51 1.01 14.63 -12.62
C ILE A 51 2.38 15.30 -12.44
N SER A 52 3.47 14.53 -12.50
CA SER A 52 4.82 15.08 -12.34
C SER A 52 5.17 16.13 -13.41
N ILE A 53 4.72 15.93 -14.66
CA ILE A 53 4.89 16.90 -15.76
C ILE A 53 4.08 18.16 -15.49
N ILE A 54 2.81 18.02 -15.10
CA ILE A 54 1.91 19.15 -14.80
C ILE A 54 2.48 20.03 -13.68
N PHE A 55 3.09 19.44 -12.65
CA PHE A 55 3.75 20.16 -11.57
C PHE A 55 5.13 20.74 -11.96
N GLY A 56 5.52 20.68 -13.23
CA GLY A 56 6.78 21.24 -13.74
C GLY A 56 8.03 20.51 -13.23
N LYS A 57 7.87 19.28 -12.72
CA LYS A 57 8.97 18.51 -12.15
C LYS A 57 9.74 17.84 -13.28
N ARG A 58 11.07 18.07 -13.35
CA ARG A 58 11.91 17.37 -14.33
C ARG A 58 11.91 15.88 -14.03
N ILE A 59 11.43 15.08 -14.98
CA ILE A 59 11.47 13.62 -14.89
C ILE A 59 12.90 13.17 -15.16
N ASN A 60 13.49 12.51 -14.17
CA ASN A 60 14.78 11.86 -14.26
C ASN A 60 14.65 10.41 -13.78
N PHE A 61 15.65 9.57 -14.09
CA PHE A 61 15.59 8.13 -13.83
C PHE A 61 15.28 7.78 -12.37
N ARG A 62 15.79 8.59 -11.43
CA ARG A 62 15.51 8.44 -10.00
C ARG A 62 14.02 8.63 -9.66
N GLU A 63 13.35 9.61 -10.27
CA GLU A 63 11.91 9.83 -10.04
C GLU A 63 11.08 8.73 -10.68
N ILE A 64 11.47 8.24 -11.86
CA ILE A 64 10.81 7.09 -12.50
C ILE A 64 10.87 5.87 -11.58
N ILE A 65 12.05 5.54 -11.03
CA ILE A 65 12.19 4.43 -10.07
C ILE A 65 11.26 4.60 -8.87
N LYS A 66 11.17 5.82 -8.30
CA LYS A 66 10.27 6.09 -7.18
C LYS A 66 8.81 5.86 -7.56
N VAL A 67 8.39 6.36 -8.72
CA VAL A 67 7.02 6.19 -9.23
C VAL A 67 6.69 4.70 -9.41
N VAL A 68 7.62 3.93 -9.97
CA VAL A 68 7.48 2.48 -10.13
C VAL A 68 7.32 1.78 -8.79
N ILE A 69 8.18 2.08 -7.81
CA ILE A 69 8.11 1.48 -6.47
C ILE A 69 6.78 1.85 -5.77
N ILE A 70 6.37 3.12 -5.85
CA ILE A 70 5.11 3.57 -5.26
C ILE A 70 3.93 2.85 -5.91
N SER A 71 3.89 2.79 -7.24
CA SER A 71 2.81 2.14 -7.99
C SER A 71 2.72 0.64 -7.71
N LEU A 72 3.88 -0.02 -7.53
CA LEU A 72 3.97 -1.43 -7.15
C LEU A 72 3.36 -1.70 -5.78
N TRP A 73 3.53 -0.80 -4.82
CA TRP A 73 2.91 -0.90 -3.49
C TRP A 73 1.43 -0.52 -3.52
N PHE A 74 1.06 0.48 -4.32
CA PHE A 74 -0.28 1.04 -4.34
C PHE A 74 -1.30 0.09 -4.97
N THR A 75 -0.92 -0.61 -6.03
CA THR A 75 -1.80 -1.53 -6.78
C THR A 75 -2.40 -2.64 -5.90
N PRO A 76 -1.61 -3.50 -5.22
CA PRO A 76 -2.16 -4.55 -4.35
C PRO A 76 -2.86 -3.96 -3.11
N THR A 77 -2.44 -2.78 -2.63
CA THR A 77 -3.09 -2.12 -1.49
C THR A 77 -4.51 -1.70 -1.82
N ILE A 78 -4.73 -1.06 -2.99
CA ILE A 78 -6.08 -0.69 -3.43
C ILE A 78 -6.93 -1.92 -3.66
N LEU A 79 -6.38 -2.93 -4.35
CA LEU A 79 -7.13 -4.16 -4.60
C LEU A 79 -7.57 -4.83 -3.29
N TRP A 80 -6.66 -4.92 -2.30
CA TRP A 80 -6.98 -5.41 -0.97
C TRP A 80 -8.10 -4.59 -0.32
N THR A 81 -7.97 -3.26 -0.29
CA THR A 81 -8.96 -2.37 0.31
C THR A 81 -10.34 -2.52 -0.36
N LEU A 82 -10.40 -2.63 -1.68
CA LEU A 82 -11.66 -2.82 -2.41
C LEU A 82 -12.30 -4.16 -2.06
N ILE A 83 -11.56 -5.27 -2.17
CA ILE A 83 -12.08 -6.62 -1.89
C ILE A 83 -12.55 -6.73 -0.44
N THR A 84 -11.72 -6.29 0.52
CA THR A 84 -12.07 -6.36 1.94
C THR A 84 -13.24 -5.45 2.31
N SER A 85 -13.39 -4.30 1.65
CA SER A 85 -14.58 -3.45 1.83
C SER A 85 -15.84 -4.12 1.28
N LEU A 86 -15.77 -4.81 0.14
CA LEU A 86 -16.90 -5.55 -0.44
C LEU A 86 -17.35 -6.74 0.43
N ILE A 87 -16.44 -7.29 1.25
CA ILE A 87 -16.72 -8.38 2.19
C ILE A 87 -17.26 -7.84 3.53
N ASP A 88 -17.42 -6.52 3.68
CA ASP A 88 -17.73 -5.83 4.94
C ASP A 88 -16.72 -6.16 6.05
N ALA A 89 -15.43 -6.26 5.69
CA ALA A 89 -14.38 -6.47 6.66
C ALA A 89 -14.24 -5.27 7.62
N SER A 90 -13.71 -5.51 8.81
CA SER A 90 -13.46 -4.42 9.76
C SER A 90 -12.42 -3.43 9.24
N PHE A 91 -12.45 -2.19 9.75
CA PHE A 91 -11.48 -1.15 9.38
C PHE A 91 -10.01 -1.58 9.58
N ILE A 92 -9.73 -2.36 10.63
CA ILE A 92 -8.38 -2.86 10.92
C ILE A 92 -7.89 -3.76 9.77
N VAL A 93 -8.79 -4.59 9.23
CA VAL A 93 -8.48 -5.47 8.10
C VAL A 93 -8.35 -4.68 6.81
N ILE A 94 -9.29 -3.76 6.53
CA ILE A 94 -9.28 -2.93 5.32
C ILE A 94 -7.97 -2.14 5.17
N PHE A 95 -7.47 -1.58 6.28
CA PHE A 95 -6.25 -0.77 6.29
C PHE A 95 -4.97 -1.56 6.58
N ALA A 96 -5.04 -2.88 6.72
CA ALA A 96 -3.88 -3.71 7.05
C ALA A 96 -2.63 -3.47 6.18
N PRO A 97 -2.72 -3.32 4.85
CA PRO A 97 -1.55 -3.09 4.00
C PRO A 97 -0.88 -1.72 4.23
N THR A 98 -1.59 -0.76 4.84
CA THR A 98 -1.07 0.58 5.13
C THR A 98 -0.33 0.65 6.47
N ILE A 99 -0.54 -0.32 7.37
CA ILE A 99 0.06 -0.37 8.71
C ILE A 99 1.60 -0.28 8.65
N PRO A 100 2.32 -1.05 7.81
CA PRO A 100 3.78 -0.97 7.73
C PRO A 100 4.28 0.43 7.35
N ILE A 101 3.59 1.12 6.44
CA ILE A 101 3.95 2.48 5.99
C ILE A 101 3.81 3.46 7.16
N ILE A 102 2.71 3.36 7.91
CA ILE A 102 2.46 4.20 9.09
C ILE A 102 3.52 3.98 10.16
N ILE A 103 3.94 2.73 10.40
CA ILE A 103 5.00 2.39 11.36
C ILE A 103 6.34 3.01 10.92
N ILE A 104 6.75 2.81 9.66
CA ILE A 104 8.01 3.37 9.12
C ILE A 104 8.01 4.89 9.24
N TRP A 105 6.90 5.54 8.89
CA TRP A 105 6.76 6.99 8.97
C TRP A 105 6.82 7.49 10.42
N SER A 106 6.18 6.78 11.35
CA SER A 106 6.19 7.09 12.78
C SER A 106 7.61 6.98 13.37
N ILE A 107 8.35 5.92 13.04
CA ILE A 107 9.75 5.75 13.46
C ILE A 107 10.62 6.88 12.92
N LYS A 108 10.48 7.22 11.63
CA LYS A 108 11.23 8.32 11.01
C LYS A 108 10.95 9.66 11.72
N LYS A 109 9.68 9.93 12.05
CA LYS A 109 9.27 11.13 12.78
C LYS A 109 9.88 11.16 14.19
N LEU A 110 9.86 10.03 14.89
CA LEU A 110 10.44 9.88 16.22
C LEU A 110 11.95 10.14 16.22
N ILE A 111 12.69 9.56 15.26
CA ILE A 111 14.14 9.81 15.10
C ILE A 111 14.43 11.29 14.86
N MET A 112 13.65 11.96 14.02
CA MET A 112 13.83 13.41 13.76
C MET A 112 13.56 14.25 15.02
N LEU A 113 12.55 13.89 15.82
CA LEU A 113 12.27 14.53 17.10
C LEU A 113 13.42 14.33 18.09
N CYS A 114 13.91 13.09 18.25
CA CYS A 114 15.05 12.78 19.13
C CYS A 114 16.32 13.55 18.73
N ARG A 115 16.60 13.71 17.43
CA ARG A 115 17.74 14.51 16.95
C ARG A 115 17.59 15.99 17.29
N ARG A 116 16.40 16.58 17.19
CA ARG A 116 16.17 17.99 17.58
C ARG A 116 16.40 18.22 19.07
N ILE A 117 15.95 17.28 19.91
CA ILE A 117 16.14 17.36 21.37
C ILE A 117 17.63 17.26 21.73
N LYS A 118 18.40 16.39 21.05
CA LYS A 118 19.84 16.25 21.28
C LYS A 118 20.67 17.47 20.86
N HIS A 119 20.17 18.28 19.92
CA HIS A 119 20.84 19.50 19.43
C HIS A 119 20.31 20.79 20.06
N GLN A 120 19.46 20.73 21.10
CA GLN A 120 19.19 21.94 21.87
C GLN A 120 20.47 22.38 22.61
N PRO A 121 20.88 23.66 22.52
CA PRO A 121 22.01 24.17 23.27
C PRO A 121 21.73 24.01 24.77
N ASP A 122 22.74 23.59 25.53
CA ASP A 122 22.67 23.28 26.97
C ASP A 122 22.24 24.47 27.87
N GLY A 123 21.93 25.63 27.29
CA GLY A 123 21.43 26.82 28.00
C GLY A 123 19.91 26.89 28.21
N ILE A 124 19.14 25.89 27.76
CA ILE A 124 17.68 25.78 28.04
C ILE A 124 17.39 24.42 28.70
N LYS A 125 18.18 24.05 29.70
CA LYS A 125 17.81 23.05 30.69
C LYS A 125 17.66 23.81 32.01
N ALA A 126 16.49 24.44 32.18
CA ALA A 126 16.03 24.96 33.47
C ALA A 126 15.36 23.81 34.24
#